data_AF-A0AAU0HA79-F1
#
_entry.id   AF-A0AAU0HA79-F1
#
_cell.length_a   1.000
_cell.length_b   1.000
_cell.length_c   1.000
_cell.angle_alpha   90.00
_cell.angle_beta   90.00
_cell.angle_gamma   90.00
#
_symmetry.space_group_name_H-M   'P 1'
#
loop_
_entity.id
_entity.type
_entity.pdbx_description
1 polymer ?
#
loop_
_entity_poly.entity_id
_entity_poly.type
_entity_poly.pdbx_seq_one_letter_code
_entity_poly.pdbx_strand_id
1 'polypeptide(L)'
;MKSVGVWIGVISICICLVHGFFTGQSVVHSLVLHPIVLLASLSLIAFSYRERNVGNSGSKHQKGYCERAKPFVQTKLNQANTARETGDVKAEFKHLEDAHVIGQRSTYLHTLVHWQMLVFGVRYRILNEVIGQSVRLLGAITKTVVGLLPHGNTGGSNISAFKSMPISEQNQIVLAKINAKK
;
A
#
# COMPACT_ATOMS: atom_id res chain seq x y z
N MET A 1 -18.56 8.95 -3.91
CA MET A 1 -17.24 8.38 -4.27
C MET A 1 -17.00 6.94 -3.77
N LYS A 2 -17.71 6.44 -2.74
CA LYS A 2 -17.44 5.14 -2.07
C LYS A 2 -17.81 3.87 -2.87
N SER A 3 -18.48 3.98 -4.02
CA SER A 3 -18.85 2.85 -4.87
C SER A 3 -17.98 2.72 -6.13
N VAL A 4 -17.27 3.79 -6.51
CA VAL A 4 -16.61 3.88 -7.81
C VAL A 4 -15.45 2.89 -7.93
N GLY A 5 -14.63 2.74 -6.88
CA GLY A 5 -13.51 1.78 -6.89
C GLY A 5 -13.94 0.32 -6.96
N VAL A 6 -15.06 -0.04 -6.33
CA VAL A 6 -15.63 -1.40 -6.39
C VAL A 6 -16.11 -1.70 -7.80
N TRP A 7 -16.85 -0.77 -8.42
CA TRP A 7 -17.34 -0.92 -9.77
C TRP A 7 -16.19 -0.92 -10.80
N ILE A 8 -15.15 -0.10 -10.63
CA ILE A 8 -13.94 -0.16 -11.47
C ILE A 8 -13.29 -1.55 -11.38
N GLY A 9 -13.15 -2.11 -10.18
CA GLY A 9 -12.60 -3.46 -10.01
C GLY A 9 -13.43 -4.54 -10.68
N VAL A 10 -14.75 -4.52 -10.48
CA VAL A 10 -15.69 -5.48 -11.11
C VAL A 10 -15.67 -5.34 -12.64
N ILE A 11 -15.70 -4.12 -13.16
CA ILE A 11 -15.66 -3.84 -14.59
C ILE A 11 -14.34 -4.32 -15.20
N SER A 12 -13.19 -4.09 -14.55
CA SER A 12 -11.89 -4.58 -15.00
C SER A 12 -11.81 -6.11 -15.03
N ILE A 13 -12.40 -6.80 -14.06
CA ILE A 13 -12.51 -8.27 -14.05
C ILE A 13 -13.39 -8.75 -15.20
N CYS A 14 -14.55 -8.13 -15.42
CA CYS A 14 -15.44 -8.49 -16.53
C CYS A 14 -14.78 -8.25 -17.90
N ILE A 15 -14.11 -7.12 -18.10
CA ILE A 15 -13.36 -6.84 -19.34
C ILE A 15 -12.25 -7.88 -19.52
N CYS A 16 -11.52 -8.21 -18.45
CA CYS A 16 -10.49 -9.26 -18.49
C CYS A 16 -11.05 -10.62 -18.94
N LEU A 17 -12.21 -11.02 -18.43
CA LEU A 17 -12.79 -12.33 -18.74
C LEU A 17 -13.40 -12.39 -20.16
N VAL A 18 -13.83 -11.25 -20.71
CA VAL A 18 -14.55 -11.20 -21.99
C VAL A 18 -13.64 -10.91 -23.18
N HIS A 19 -12.58 -10.09 -23.03
CA HIS A 19 -11.74 -9.70 -24.17
C HIS A 19 -10.82 -10.82 -24.71
N GLY A 20 -10.51 -11.83 -23.89
CA GLY A 20 -9.67 -12.97 -24.28
C GLY A 20 -10.29 -13.90 -25.33
N PHE A 21 -11.60 -13.77 -25.61
CA PHE A 21 -12.32 -14.67 -26.53
C PHE A 21 -12.43 -14.13 -27.97
N PHE A 22 -12.17 -12.83 -28.20
CA PHE A 22 -12.48 -12.16 -29.48
C PHE A 22 -11.28 -11.59 -30.24
N THR A 23 -10.08 -11.54 -29.66
CA THR A 23 -8.91 -10.99 -30.36
C THR A 23 -7.72 -11.94 -30.22
N GLY A 24 -6.98 -12.15 -31.31
CA GLY A 24 -5.76 -12.96 -31.34
C GLY A 24 -4.64 -12.32 -30.52
N GLN A 25 -4.79 -12.36 -29.19
CA GLN A 25 -3.87 -11.76 -28.24
C GLN A 25 -2.62 -12.63 -28.10
N SER A 26 -1.48 -11.96 -27.94
CA SER A 26 -0.21 -12.61 -27.61
C SER A 26 -0.35 -13.44 -26.34
N VAL A 27 0.31 -14.61 -26.31
CA VAL A 27 0.44 -15.46 -25.12
C VAL A 27 0.90 -14.67 -23.89
N VAL A 28 1.70 -13.61 -24.08
CA VAL A 28 2.15 -12.70 -23.02
C VAL A 28 0.99 -11.90 -22.41
N HIS A 29 0.03 -11.46 -23.21
CA HIS A 29 -1.15 -10.74 -22.72
C HIS A 29 -2.02 -11.66 -21.84
N SER A 30 -2.30 -12.86 -22.33
CA SER A 30 -3.18 -13.83 -21.66
C SER A 30 -2.56 -14.48 -20.42
N LEU A 31 -1.28 -14.85 -20.47
CA LEU A 31 -0.60 -15.54 -19.36
C LEU A 31 0.04 -14.61 -18.33
N VAL A 32 0.28 -13.34 -18.67
CA VAL A 32 1.00 -12.41 -17.78
C VAL A 32 0.15 -11.21 -17.41
N LEU A 33 -0.42 -10.50 -18.39
CA LEU A 33 -1.15 -9.27 -18.10
C LEU A 33 -2.48 -9.55 -17.37
N HIS A 34 -3.25 -10.54 -17.81
CA HIS A 34 -4.53 -10.89 -17.15
C HIS A 34 -4.37 -11.33 -15.69
N PRO A 35 -3.43 -12.23 -15.33
CA PRO A 35 -3.19 -12.58 -13.93
C PRO A 35 -2.75 -11.38 -13.08
N ILE A 36 -1.92 -10.48 -13.61
CA ILE A 36 -1.51 -9.26 -12.89
C ILE A 36 -2.70 -8.34 -12.65
N VAL A 37 -3.55 -8.13 -13.66
CA VAL A 37 -4.74 -7.28 -13.55
C VAL A 37 -5.78 -7.90 -12.62
N LEU A 38 -5.96 -9.22 -12.66
CA LEU A 38 -6.83 -9.95 -11.75
C LEU A 38 -6.31 -9.89 -10.31
N LEU A 39 -5.02 -10.12 -10.08
CA LEU A 39 -4.41 -9.99 -8.76
C LEU A 39 -4.50 -8.56 -8.22
N ALA A 40 -4.26 -7.55 -9.07
CA ALA A 40 -4.42 -6.13 -8.70
C ALA A 40 -5.88 -5.79 -8.37
N SER A 41 -6.84 -6.30 -9.15
CA SER A 41 -8.28 -6.08 -8.93
C SER A 41 -8.78 -6.77 -7.67
N LEU A 42 -8.37 -8.03 -7.44
CA LEU A 42 -8.67 -8.78 -6.22
C LEU A 42 -8.02 -8.12 -5.00
N SER A 43 -6.80 -7.60 -5.12
CA SER A 43 -6.15 -6.84 -4.05
C SER A 43 -6.89 -5.54 -3.74
N LEU A 44 -7.37 -4.83 -4.76
CA LEU A 44 -8.17 -3.61 -4.59
C LEU A 44 -9.53 -3.89 -3.95
N ILE A 45 -10.20 -4.98 -4.36
CA ILE A 45 -11.47 -5.43 -3.79
C ILE A 45 -11.26 -5.87 -2.34
N ALA A 46 -10.23 -6.67 -2.06
CA ALA A 46 -9.87 -7.09 -0.71
C ALA A 46 -9.52 -5.89 0.17
N PHE A 47 -8.76 -4.91 -0.34
CA PHE A 47 -8.45 -3.66 0.35
C PHE A 47 -9.71 -2.84 0.64
N SER A 48 -10.62 -2.70 -0.32
CA SER A 48 -11.89 -1.97 -0.18
C SER A 48 -12.88 -2.68 0.76
N TYR A 49 -12.89 -4.01 0.76
CA TYR A 49 -13.68 -4.82 1.69
C TYR A 49 -13.10 -4.75 3.12
N ARG A 50 -11.77 -4.74 3.23
CA ARG A 50 -11.03 -4.55 4.48
C ARG A 50 -11.25 -3.15 5.06
N GLU A 51 -11.25 -2.11 4.23
CA GLU A 51 -11.58 -0.73 4.63
C GLU A 51 -12.96 -0.67 5.31
N ARG A 52 -13.96 -1.38 4.77
CA ARG A 52 -15.31 -1.47 5.36
C ARG A 52 -15.36 -2.29 6.66
N ASN A 53 -14.60 -3.37 6.77
CA ASN A 53 -14.71 -4.32 7.89
C ASN A 53 -13.69 -4.11 9.03
N VAL A 54 -12.50 -3.57 8.77
CA VAL A 54 -11.51 -3.22 9.82
C VAL A 54 -11.95 -2.00 10.62
N GLY A 55 -12.70 -1.09 9.99
CA GLY A 55 -13.46 -0.06 10.72
C GLY A 55 -14.35 -0.66 11.82
N ASN A 56 -14.76 -1.93 11.68
CA ASN A 56 -15.58 -2.63 12.65
C ASN A 56 -14.79 -3.58 13.58
N SER A 57 -13.76 -4.29 13.09
CA SER A 57 -13.16 -5.44 13.79
C SER A 57 -11.79 -5.21 14.48
N GLY A 58 -11.15 -4.04 14.36
CA GLY A 58 -9.88 -3.74 15.03
C GLY A 58 -10.04 -3.44 16.54
N SER A 59 -9.04 -3.79 17.36
CA SER A 59 -9.08 -3.44 18.80
C SER A 59 -9.23 -1.92 18.99
N LYS A 60 -9.93 -1.49 20.05
CA LYS A 60 -10.17 -0.07 20.37
C LYS A 60 -8.86 0.76 20.34
N HIS A 61 -7.75 0.14 20.72
CA HIS A 61 -6.42 0.75 20.73
C HIS A 61 -5.86 0.98 19.31
N GLN A 62 -6.08 0.03 18.39
CA GLN A 62 -5.64 0.14 17.00
C GLN A 62 -6.44 1.18 16.23
N LYS A 63 -7.76 1.26 16.46
CA LYS A 63 -8.63 2.30 15.87
C LYS A 63 -8.17 3.69 16.30
N GLY A 64 -7.88 3.89 17.58
CA GLY A 64 -7.37 5.16 18.11
C GLY A 64 -6.03 5.59 17.47
N TYR A 65 -5.08 4.66 17.30
CA TYR A 65 -3.83 4.98 16.61
C TYR A 65 -4.05 5.36 15.14
N CYS A 66 -4.88 4.59 14.43
CA CYS A 66 -5.17 4.84 13.01
C CYS A 66 -5.70 6.26 12.79
N GLU A 67 -6.71 6.70 13.56
CA GLU A 67 -7.27 8.05 13.42
C GLU A 67 -6.25 9.15 13.71
N ARG A 68 -5.38 8.95 14.72
CA ARG A 68 -4.35 9.93 15.07
C ARG A 68 -3.21 9.99 14.06
N ALA A 69 -2.84 8.85 13.45
CA ALA A 69 -1.74 8.75 12.49
C ALA A 69 -2.16 9.17 11.08
N LYS A 70 -3.44 9.00 10.71
CA LYS A 70 -4.00 9.30 9.39
C LYS A 70 -3.61 10.68 8.84
N PRO A 71 -3.74 11.81 9.56
CA PRO A 71 -3.37 13.12 9.00
C PRO A 71 -1.88 13.20 8.64
N PHE A 72 -1.00 12.59 9.45
CA PHE A 72 0.45 12.62 9.19
C PHE A 72 0.83 11.76 7.99
N VAL A 73 0.22 10.58 7.85
CA VAL A 73 0.39 9.73 6.67
C VAL A 73 -0.11 10.44 5.42
N GLN A 74 -1.29 11.08 5.48
CA GLN A 74 -1.83 11.83 4.35
C GLN A 74 -0.90 12.97 3.92
N THR A 75 -0.32 13.71 4.86
CA THR A 75 0.66 14.76 4.55
C THR A 75 1.86 14.19 3.78
N LYS A 76 2.41 13.04 4.22
CA LYS A 76 3.52 12.39 3.49
C LYS A 76 3.11 11.91 2.10
N LEU A 77 1.91 11.36 1.94
CA LEU A 77 1.39 10.98 0.62
C LEU A 77 1.21 12.19 -0.30
N ASN A 78 0.76 13.33 0.22
CA ASN A 78 0.64 14.57 -0.54
C ASN A 78 2.03 15.08 -0.95
N GLN A 79 3.02 15.06 -0.05
CA GLN A 79 4.40 15.41 -0.37
C GLN A 79 5.01 14.50 -1.45
N ALA A 80 4.70 13.19 -1.41
CA ALA A 80 5.09 12.26 -2.46
C ALA A 80 4.48 12.66 -3.82
N ASN A 81 3.19 13.03 -3.86
CA ASN A 81 2.55 13.51 -5.08
C ASN A 81 3.15 14.82 -5.59
N THR A 82 3.48 15.77 -4.72
CA THR A 82 4.16 17.00 -5.12
C THR A 82 5.55 16.72 -5.68
N ALA A 83 6.34 15.86 -5.03
CA ALA A 83 7.66 15.45 -5.53
C ALA A 83 7.56 14.77 -6.90
N ARG A 84 6.52 13.96 -7.11
CA ARG A 84 6.19 13.37 -8.41
C ARG A 84 5.93 14.45 -9.47
N GLU A 85 5.10 15.44 -9.15
CA GLU A 85 4.75 16.54 -10.07
C GLU A 85 5.98 17.38 -10.44
N THR A 86 6.94 17.52 -9.53
CA THR A 86 8.22 18.20 -9.80
C THR A 86 9.28 17.28 -10.42
N GLY A 87 8.98 16.01 -10.66
CA GLY A 87 9.91 15.03 -11.25
C GLY A 87 11.00 14.51 -10.30
N ASP A 88 10.93 14.79 -8.99
CA ASP A 88 11.88 14.30 -8.01
C ASP A 88 11.49 12.90 -7.51
N VAL A 89 11.95 11.90 -8.27
CA VAL A 89 11.67 10.48 -8.01
C VAL A 89 12.22 10.02 -6.65
N LYS A 90 13.37 10.56 -6.22
CA LYS A 90 13.99 10.18 -4.95
C LYS A 90 13.20 10.73 -3.78
N ALA A 91 12.79 11.99 -3.85
CA ALA A 91 11.94 12.60 -2.83
C ALA A 91 10.56 11.93 -2.77
N GLU A 92 9.96 11.57 -3.92
CA GLU A 92 8.69 10.83 -3.94
C GLU A 92 8.80 9.53 -3.13
N PHE A 93 9.79 8.68 -3.44
CA PHE A 93 9.93 7.43 -2.73
C PHE A 93 10.27 7.63 -1.26
N LYS A 94 11.10 8.63 -0.93
CA LYS A 94 11.43 8.98 0.45
C LYS A 94 10.19 9.35 1.27
N HIS A 95 9.25 10.09 0.68
CA HIS A 95 8.00 10.43 1.33
C HIS A 95 7.09 9.21 1.54
N LEU A 96 7.11 8.25 0.62
CA LEU A 96 6.43 6.96 0.81
C LEU A 96 7.05 6.16 1.96
N GLU A 97 8.38 6.10 2.06
CA GLU A 97 9.08 5.46 3.18
C GLU A 97 8.69 6.06 4.53
N ASP A 98 8.65 7.39 4.63
CA ASP A 98 8.21 8.07 5.85
C ASP A 98 6.74 7.77 6.18
N ALA A 99 5.87 7.79 5.16
CA ALA A 99 4.46 7.43 5.32
C ALA A 99 4.31 6.01 5.86
N HIS A 100 5.14 5.08 5.38
CA HIS A 100 5.15 3.68 5.79
C HIS A 100 5.54 3.55 7.27
N VAL A 101 6.63 4.19 7.69
CA VAL A 101 7.10 4.17 9.09
C VAL A 101 6.06 4.77 10.03
N ILE A 102 5.42 5.89 9.66
CA ILE A 102 4.36 6.52 10.46
C ILE A 102 3.10 5.64 10.48
N GLY A 103 2.75 5.00 9.38
CA GLY A 103 1.58 4.13 9.25
C GLY A 103 1.74 2.74 9.87
N GLN A 104 2.96 2.33 10.23
CA GLN A 104 3.33 0.94 10.50
C GLN A 104 2.49 0.23 11.57
N ARG A 105 2.01 0.93 12.60
CA ARG A 105 1.19 0.33 13.67
C ARG A 105 -0.31 0.26 13.33
N SER A 106 -0.73 0.86 12.22
CA SER A 106 -2.08 0.72 11.68
C SER A 106 -2.03 -0.17 10.43
N THR A 107 -2.62 -1.36 10.50
CA THR A 107 -2.68 -2.28 9.36
C THR A 107 -3.27 -1.60 8.13
N TYR A 108 -4.30 -0.76 8.30
CA TYR A 108 -4.91 -0.02 7.21
C TYR A 108 -3.93 0.96 6.54
N LEU A 109 -3.29 1.84 7.33
CA LEU A 109 -2.36 2.83 6.78
C LEU A 109 -1.12 2.16 6.19
N HIS A 110 -0.63 1.09 6.82
CA HIS A 110 0.49 0.30 6.34
C HIS A 110 0.19 -0.34 4.97
N THR A 111 -0.96 -1.02 4.82
CA THR A 111 -1.35 -1.60 3.53
C THR A 111 -1.60 -0.52 2.47
N LEU A 112 -2.19 0.62 2.83
CA LEU A 112 -2.37 1.75 1.93
C LEU A 112 -1.03 2.25 1.38
N VAL A 113 -0.01 2.40 2.24
CA VAL A 113 1.30 2.89 1.78
C VAL A 113 2.01 1.85 0.92
N HIS A 114 1.92 0.55 1.24
CA HIS A 114 2.46 -0.49 0.36
C HIS A 114 1.81 -0.49 -1.02
N TRP A 115 0.50 -0.23 -1.10
CA TRP A 115 -0.16 -0.04 -2.39
C TRP A 115 0.41 1.15 -3.16
N GLN A 116 0.63 2.29 -2.50
CA GLN A 116 1.26 3.46 -3.13
C GLN A 116 2.70 3.18 -3.60
N MET A 117 3.48 2.43 -2.83
CA MET A 117 4.81 1.96 -3.23
C MET A 117 4.78 1.00 -4.42
N LEU A 118 3.77 0.12 -4.50
CA LEU A 118 3.57 -0.74 -5.66
C LEU A 118 3.26 0.09 -6.91
N VAL A 119 2.35 1.06 -6.80
CA VAL A 119 2.01 2.00 -7.89
C VAL A 119 3.25 2.78 -8.33
N PHE A 120 4.09 3.24 -7.39
CA PHE A 120 5.37 3.86 -7.68
C PHE A 120 6.29 2.92 -8.48
N GLY A 121 6.46 1.68 -8.03
CA GLY A 121 7.27 0.67 -8.72
C GLY A 121 6.80 0.39 -10.15
N VAL A 122 5.48 0.30 -10.36
CA VAL A 122 4.89 0.14 -11.70
C VAL A 122 5.18 1.38 -12.57
N ARG A 123 4.95 2.58 -12.03
CA ARG A 123 5.12 3.85 -12.76
C ARG A 123 6.54 4.04 -13.27
N TYR A 124 7.53 3.80 -12.40
CA TYR A 124 8.95 3.95 -12.74
C TYR A 124 9.59 2.66 -13.28
N ARG A 125 8.78 1.61 -13.51
CA ARG A 125 9.23 0.31 -14.04
C ARG A 125 10.34 -0.35 -13.20
N ILE A 126 10.27 -0.19 -11.89
CA ILE A 126 11.23 -0.76 -10.93
C ILE A 126 10.70 -2.14 -10.52
N LEU A 127 11.08 -3.18 -11.26
CA LEU A 127 10.55 -4.54 -11.10
C LEU A 127 10.73 -5.10 -9.68
N ASN A 128 11.88 -4.83 -9.05
CA ASN A 128 12.15 -5.28 -7.68
C ASN A 128 11.11 -4.71 -6.69
N GLU A 129 10.73 -3.44 -6.85
CA GLU A 129 9.66 -2.85 -6.04
C GLU A 129 8.32 -3.50 -6.36
N VAL A 130 7.99 -3.70 -7.63
CA VAL A 130 6.72 -4.34 -8.01
C VAL A 130 6.58 -5.71 -7.35
N ILE A 131 7.62 -6.56 -7.45
CA ILE A 131 7.61 -7.91 -6.87
C ILE A 131 7.57 -7.83 -5.34
N GLY A 132 8.46 -7.03 -4.73
CA GLY A 132 8.57 -6.92 -3.28
C GLY A 132 7.30 -6.39 -2.61
N GLN A 133 6.69 -5.34 -3.18
CA GLN A 133 5.45 -4.78 -2.67
C GLN A 133 4.27 -5.73 -2.87
N SER A 134 4.22 -6.47 -3.98
CA SER A 134 3.18 -7.49 -4.22
C SER A 134 3.22 -8.60 -3.18
N VAL A 135 4.40 -9.15 -2.89
CA VAL A 135 4.58 -10.17 -1.84
C VAL A 135 4.18 -9.64 -0.47
N ARG A 136 4.52 -8.39 -0.14
CA ARG A 136 4.15 -7.75 1.13
C ARG A 136 2.65 -7.49 1.25
N LEU A 137 1.98 -7.13 0.16
CA LEU A 137 0.52 -7.00 0.13
C LEU A 137 -0.16 -8.36 0.38
N LEU A 138 0.29 -9.41 -0.30
CA LEU A 138 -0.21 -10.78 -0.08
C LEU A 138 0.07 -11.25 1.34
N GLY A 139 1.24 -10.93 1.89
CA GLY A 139 1.60 -11.19 3.28
C GLY A 139 0.67 -10.50 4.27
N ALA A 140 0.31 -9.23 4.03
CA ALA A 140 -0.62 -8.48 4.87
C ALA A 140 -2.06 -9.02 4.82
N ILE A 141 -2.46 -9.64 3.70
CA ILE A 141 -3.77 -10.30 3.54
C ILE A 141 -3.78 -11.67 4.25
N THR A 142 -2.70 -12.44 4.16
CA THR A 142 -2.63 -13.83 4.63
C THR A 142 -2.18 -13.99 6.08
N LYS A 143 -1.29 -13.11 6.60
CA LYS A 143 -0.80 -13.17 7.99
C LYS A 143 -1.50 -12.12 8.86
N THR A 144 -2.48 -12.57 9.64
CA THR A 144 -3.16 -11.81 10.70
C THR A 144 -2.33 -11.71 11.99
N VAL A 145 -1.00 -11.60 11.91
CA VAL A 145 -0.15 -11.50 13.12
C VAL A 145 0.36 -10.07 13.26
N VAL A 146 -0.55 -9.22 13.73
CA VAL A 146 -0.29 -7.85 14.17
C VAL A 146 0.62 -7.93 15.41
N GLY A 147 1.87 -7.46 15.31
CA GLY A 147 2.76 -7.32 16.47
C GLY A 147 4.22 -7.73 16.25
N LEU A 148 4.53 -8.46 15.17
CA LEU A 148 5.92 -8.87 14.84
C LEU A 148 6.59 -7.99 13.77
N LEU A 149 5.99 -6.84 13.43
CA LEU A 149 6.52 -5.97 12.37
C LEU A 149 7.72 -5.18 12.92
N PRO A 150 8.90 -5.25 12.27
CA PRO A 150 10.13 -4.66 12.78
C PRO A 150 10.05 -3.13 12.79
N HIS A 151 10.20 -2.50 13.95
CA HIS A 151 10.12 -1.04 14.09
C HIS A 151 11.05 -0.31 13.11
N GLY A 152 10.53 0.73 12.47
CA GLY A 152 11.32 1.67 11.66
C GLY A 152 11.75 1.16 10.28
N ASN A 153 11.32 -0.03 9.86
CA ASN A 153 11.50 -0.49 8.50
C ASN A 153 10.86 0.51 7.52
N THR A 154 11.56 0.91 6.46
CA THR A 154 11.04 1.91 5.52
C THR A 154 10.12 1.33 4.45
N GLY A 155 10.05 0.00 4.33
CA GLY A 155 9.11 -0.69 3.44
C GLY A 155 9.62 -0.93 2.01
N GLY A 156 10.76 -0.38 1.61
CA GLY A 156 11.37 -0.63 0.30
C GLY A 156 11.73 -2.10 0.05
N SER A 157 11.68 -2.55 -1.20
CA SER A 157 11.98 -3.94 -1.59
C SER A 157 13.46 -4.31 -1.45
N ASN A 158 14.34 -3.31 -1.45
CA ASN A 158 15.78 -3.44 -1.17
C ASN A 158 16.09 -3.74 0.31
N ILE A 159 15.10 -3.72 1.18
CA ILE A 159 15.23 -3.96 2.62
C ILE A 159 14.44 -5.21 2.98
N SER A 160 15.03 -6.11 3.77
CA SER A 160 14.31 -7.27 4.29
C SER A 160 13.07 -6.85 5.09
N ALA A 161 11.96 -7.56 4.90
CA ALA A 161 10.70 -7.30 5.60
C ALA A 161 10.77 -7.50 7.13
N PHE A 162 11.80 -8.22 7.61
CA PHE A 162 12.02 -8.50 9.03
C PHE A 162 13.17 -7.67 9.64
N LYS A 163 13.77 -6.77 8.86
CA LYS A 163 14.87 -5.92 9.34
C LYS A 163 14.33 -4.75 10.16
N SER A 164 14.76 -4.65 11.42
CA SER A 164 14.54 -3.47 12.27
C SER A 164 15.54 -2.36 11.91
N MET A 165 15.09 -1.11 11.96
CA MET A 165 15.90 0.04 11.54
C MET A 165 15.66 1.25 12.46
N PRO A 166 16.68 2.12 12.62
CA PRO A 166 16.48 3.37 13.34
C PRO A 166 15.47 4.26 12.61
N ILE A 167 14.55 4.85 13.38
CA ILE A 167 13.56 5.80 12.86
C ILE A 167 14.25 7.16 12.72
N SER A 168 14.05 7.86 11.60
CA SER A 168 14.57 9.22 11.42
C SER A 168 14.02 10.15 12.51
N GLU A 169 14.81 11.15 12.92
CA GLU A 169 14.41 12.11 13.96
C GLU A 169 13.06 12.78 13.65
N GLN A 170 12.85 13.18 12.40
CA GLN A 170 11.57 13.74 11.94
C GLN A 170 10.38 12.78 12.18
N ASN A 171 10.54 11.50 11.86
CA ASN A 171 9.49 10.51 12.07
C ASN A 171 9.30 10.19 13.57
N GLN A 172 10.37 10.25 14.37
CA GLN A 172 10.26 10.11 15.83
C GLN A 172 9.41 11.24 16.44
N ILE A 173 9.63 12.48 16.03
CA ILE A 173 8.83 13.64 16.48
C ILE A 173 7.36 13.45 16.13
N VAL A 174 7.04 13.00 14.92
CA VAL A 174 5.67 12.71 14.49
C VAL A 174 5.05 11.58 15.33
N LEU A 175 5.77 10.48 15.51
CA LEU A 175 5.30 9.35 16.31
C LEU A 175 5.08 9.74 17.78
N ALA A 176 5.93 10.59 18.34
CA ALA A 176 5.74 11.14 19.69
C ALA A 176 4.43 11.93 19.79
N LYS A 177 4.15 12.83 18.81
CA LYS A 177 2.89 13.58 18.74
C LYS A 177 1.66 12.68 18.63
N ILE A 178 1.74 11.59 17.87
CA ILE A 178 0.65 10.62 17.73
C ILE A 178 0.40 9.86 19.05
N ASN A 179 1.47 9.53 19.77
CA ASN A 179 1.38 8.78 21.02
C ASN A 179 1.00 9.66 22.22
N ALA A 180 1.31 10.95 22.22
CA ALA A 180 0.95 11.89 23.28
C ALA A 180 -0.56 12.16 23.36
N LYS A 181 -1.28 11.94 22.26
CA LYS A 181 -2.74 12.07 22.15
C LYS A 181 -3.49 10.76 22.50
N LYS A 182 -2.85 9.84 23.24
CA LYS A 182 -3.39 8.50 23.57
C LYS A 182 -4.52 8.56 24.59
#